data_AF-A0A9P6VEH9-F1
#
_entry.id   AF-A0A9P6VEH9-F1
#
_cell.length_a   1.000
_cell.length_b   1.000
_cell.length_c   1.000
_cell.angle_alpha   90.00
_cell.angle_beta   90.00
_cell.angle_gamma   90.00
#
_symmetry.space_group_name_H-M   'P 1'
#
loop_
_entity.id
_entity.type
_entity.pdbx_description
1 polymer ?
#
loop_
_entity_poly.entity_id
_entity_poly.type
_entity_poly.pdbx_seq_one_letter_code
_entity_poly.pdbx_strand_id
1 'polypeptide(L)'
;MAASAPAIASLYQPLNSPAYAVAWGVRLFHDFLHLCTYVIKRNHYYEALSYAWGNASVTETILVNGNEWQATRNLVAALRQLRSQEPRTLWVDAICINQANKPAAREERALQLRWMNQIFSAATSVIAWVGTEDASSNRVFDLMRNEAESFTP
;
A
#
# COMPACT_ATOMS: atom_id res chain seq x y z
N MET A 1 33.40 6.78 -6.89
CA MET A 1 32.76 6.05 -5.78
C MET A 1 31.26 6.15 -5.94
N ALA A 2 30.64 5.21 -6.65
CA ALA A 2 29.18 5.12 -6.73
C ALA A 2 28.72 4.19 -5.61
N ALA A 3 27.97 4.71 -4.65
CA ALA A 3 27.32 3.87 -3.65
C ALA A 3 26.35 2.94 -4.40
N SER A 4 26.60 1.64 -4.33
CA SER A 4 25.71 0.61 -4.87
C SER A 4 24.33 0.77 -4.23
N ALA A 5 23.30 1.02 -5.04
CA ALA A 5 21.92 1.04 -4.59
C ALA A 5 21.63 -0.28 -3.85
N PRO A 6 21.07 -0.24 -2.63
CA PRO A 6 20.82 -1.45 -1.88
C PRO A 6 19.75 -2.25 -2.62
N ALA A 7 20.12 -3.46 -3.05
CA ALA A 7 19.24 -4.37 -3.77
C ALA A 7 17.94 -4.58 -2.99
N ILE A 8 16.80 -4.60 -3.68
CA ILE A 8 15.43 -4.80 -3.18
C ILE A 8 15.28 -5.80 -2.01
N ALA A 9 16.16 -6.79 -1.91
CA ALA A 9 16.28 -7.70 -0.77
C ALA A 9 16.51 -6.99 0.59
N SER A 10 17.08 -5.79 0.62
CA SER A 10 17.29 -4.99 1.84
C SER A 10 16.02 -4.34 2.37
N LEU A 11 14.95 -4.26 1.57
CA LEU A 11 13.67 -3.68 2.00
C LEU A 11 12.96 -4.57 3.01
N TYR A 12 13.18 -5.88 2.94
CA TYR A 12 12.50 -6.87 3.76
C TYR A 12 13.52 -7.58 4.65
N GLN A 13 13.80 -6.96 5.80
CA GLN A 13 14.47 -7.69 6.87
C GLN A 13 13.43 -8.52 7.65
N PRO A 14 13.79 -9.72 8.12
CA PRO A 14 12.91 -10.51 8.97
C PRO A 14 12.41 -9.67 10.14
N LEU A 15 11.11 -9.72 10.42
CA LEU A 15 10.52 -9.13 11.62
C LEU A 15 10.93 -9.98 12.84
N ASN A 16 12.22 -10.05 13.14
CA ASN A 16 12.81 -10.89 14.20
C ASN A 16 12.50 -10.40 15.62
N SER A 17 11.54 -9.48 15.77
CA SER A 17 11.05 -9.03 17.07
C SER A 17 9.58 -9.42 17.22
N PRO A 18 9.20 -10.19 18.25
CA PRO A 18 7.80 -10.42 18.60
C PRO A 18 7.08 -9.13 19.06
N ALA A 19 7.81 -8.01 19.11
CA ALA A 19 7.36 -6.74 19.63
C ALA A 19 7.34 -5.70 18.49
N TYR A 20 6.13 -5.48 17.97
CA TYR A 20 5.64 -4.21 17.43
C TYR A 20 5.90 -3.84 15.96
N ALA A 21 6.51 -4.66 15.11
CA ALA A 21 6.48 -4.39 13.67
C ALA A 21 5.19 -4.98 13.07
N VAL A 22 4.17 -4.14 12.86
CA VAL A 22 2.85 -4.56 12.36
C VAL A 22 2.88 -4.71 10.84
N ALA A 23 3.65 -3.88 10.14
CA ALA A 23 3.89 -3.99 8.70
C ALA A 23 4.96 -2.99 8.22
N TRP A 24 5.38 -3.08 6.96
CA TRP A 24 6.01 -1.97 6.25
C TRP A 24 4.95 -0.95 5.83
N GLY A 25 5.28 0.33 5.79
CA GLY A 25 4.45 1.38 5.20
C GLY A 25 5.26 2.24 4.25
N VAL A 26 4.59 3.03 3.42
CA VAL A 26 5.20 3.91 2.43
C VAL A 26 4.80 5.36 2.68
N ARG A 27 5.79 6.26 2.67
CA ARG A 27 5.54 7.70 2.66
C ARG A 27 5.50 8.21 1.22
N LEU A 28 4.36 8.73 0.80
CA LEU A 28 4.16 9.31 -0.53
C LEU A 28 4.55 10.78 -0.52
N PHE A 29 5.48 11.18 -1.39
CA PHE A 29 5.93 12.58 -1.54
C PHE A 29 5.21 13.30 -2.69
N HIS A 30 5.26 14.64 -2.66
CA HIS A 30 4.62 15.52 -3.63
C HIS A 30 5.22 15.39 -5.04
N ASP A 31 6.55 15.30 -5.12
CA ASP A 31 7.29 15.23 -6.38
C ASP A 31 7.79 13.82 -6.63
N PHE A 32 7.36 13.26 -7.77
CA PHE A 32 7.62 11.89 -8.22
C PHE A 32 6.97 10.82 -7.32
N LEU A 33 6.63 9.64 -7.89
CA LEU A 33 6.13 8.48 -7.12
C LEU A 33 7.29 7.86 -6.34
N HIS A 34 7.84 8.63 -5.42
CA HIS A 34 8.87 8.25 -4.49
C HIS A 34 8.19 7.79 -3.20
N LEU A 35 8.49 6.58 -2.79
CA LEU A 35 7.95 5.94 -1.62
C LEU A 35 9.10 5.61 -0.68
N CYS A 36 9.04 6.08 0.56
CA CYS A 36 9.99 5.64 1.58
C CYS A 36 9.37 4.55 2.45
N THR A 37 10.03 3.39 2.57
CA THR A 37 9.54 2.34 3.47
C THR A 37 9.89 2.64 4.93
N TYR A 38 8.99 2.33 5.85
CA TYR A 38 9.25 2.40 7.29
C TYR A 38 8.47 1.30 8.01
N VAL A 39 8.91 0.93 9.22
CA VAL A 39 8.19 -0.04 10.06
C VAL A 39 7.00 0.65 10.73
N ILE A 40 5.80 0.18 10.44
CA ILE A 40 4.57 0.56 11.13
C ILE A 40 4.53 -0.15 12.48
N LYS A 41 4.40 0.63 13.56
CA LYS A 41 4.14 0.12 14.91
C LYS A 41 2.67 0.32 15.25
N ARG A 42 2.16 -0.44 16.23
CA ARG A 42 0.75 -0.35 16.70
C ARG A 42 0.26 1.06 17.02
N ASN A 43 1.15 1.99 17.35
CA ASN A 43 0.83 3.38 17.71
C ASN A 43 1.25 4.40 16.63
N HIS A 44 1.56 3.96 15.42
CA HIS A 44 1.83 4.86 14.30
C HIS A 44 0.55 5.15 13.53
N TYR A 45 0.35 6.41 13.15
CA TYR A 45 -0.73 6.81 12.25
C TYR A 45 -0.39 6.40 10.81
N TYR A 46 -1.26 5.62 10.19
CA TYR A 46 -1.15 5.24 8.78
C TYR A 46 -2.55 4.95 8.21
N GLU A 47 -2.67 4.99 6.90
CA GLU A 47 -3.90 4.68 6.19
C GLU A 47 -3.69 3.40 5.38
N ALA A 48 -4.68 2.51 5.33
CA ALA A 48 -4.59 1.29 4.53
C ALA A 48 -5.24 1.51 3.16
N LEU A 49 -4.55 1.13 2.08
CA LEU A 49 -5.11 1.17 0.73
C LEU A 49 -5.78 -0.16 0.38
N SER A 50 -7.08 -0.11 0.10
CA SER A 50 -7.86 -1.22 -0.45
C SER A 50 -8.12 -0.96 -1.94
N TYR A 51 -7.64 -1.84 -2.81
CA TYR A 51 -7.73 -1.68 -4.26
C TYR A 51 -7.69 -3.05 -4.96
N ALA A 52 -8.26 -3.13 -6.16
CA ALA A 52 -8.10 -4.32 -7.00
C ALA A 52 -6.67 -4.35 -7.60
N TRP A 53 -6.00 -5.49 -7.60
CA TRP A 53 -4.62 -5.59 -8.09
C TRP A 53 -4.47 -5.26 -9.58
N GLY A 54 -5.52 -5.51 -10.38
CA GLY A 54 -5.51 -5.30 -11.82
C GLY A 54 -4.68 -6.35 -12.57
N ASN A 55 -4.27 -6.03 -13.80
CA ASN A 55 -3.48 -6.92 -14.63
C ASN A 55 -1.99 -6.86 -14.26
N ALA A 56 -1.44 -7.95 -13.72
CA ALA A 56 -0.05 -8.05 -13.28
C ALA A 56 0.98 -7.93 -14.43
N SER A 57 0.58 -8.14 -15.68
CA SER A 57 1.44 -7.95 -16.87
C SER A 57 1.52 -6.50 -17.34
N VAL A 58 0.71 -5.61 -16.77
CA VAL A 58 0.64 -4.20 -17.18
C VAL A 58 1.08 -3.33 -16.01
N THR A 59 2.37 -3.00 -16.01
CA THR A 59 3.02 -2.27 -14.93
C THR A 59 3.57 -0.91 -15.36
N GLU A 60 3.80 -0.05 -14.38
CA GLU A 60 4.52 1.21 -14.49
C GLU A 60 5.60 1.27 -13.39
N THR A 61 6.73 1.91 -13.68
CA THR A 61 7.82 2.06 -12.73
C THR A 61 7.50 3.13 -11.70
N ILE A 62 7.67 2.79 -10.43
CA ILE A 62 7.71 3.73 -9.29
C ILE A 62 9.06 3.60 -8.57
N LEU A 63 9.39 4.55 -7.71
CA LEU A 63 10.63 4.52 -6.94
C LEU A 63 10.34 4.23 -5.46
N VAL A 64 10.84 3.11 -4.96
CA VAL A 64 10.71 2.69 -3.55
C VAL A 64 12.09 2.70 -2.91
N ASN A 65 12.32 3.59 -1.94
CA ASN A 65 13.63 3.88 -1.35
C ASN A 65 14.72 4.14 -2.41
N GLY A 66 14.37 4.83 -3.50
CA GLY A 66 15.29 5.12 -4.60
C GLY A 66 15.54 3.95 -5.55
N ASN A 67 14.90 2.79 -5.36
CA ASN A 67 14.97 1.65 -6.27
C ASN A 67 13.74 1.59 -7.17
N GLU A 68 13.94 1.21 -8.43
CA GLU A 68 12.83 0.96 -9.35
C GLU A 68 11.99 -0.24 -8.91
N TRP A 69 10.67 -0.05 -8.93
CA TRP A 69 9.70 -1.07 -8.59
C TRP A 69 8.59 -1.09 -9.64
N GLN A 70 8.22 -2.29 -10.09
CA GLN A 70 7.13 -2.49 -11.03
C GLN A 70 5.81 -2.62 -10.26
N ALA A 71 4.98 -1.59 -10.35
CA ALA A 71 3.63 -1.58 -9.78
C ALA A 71 2.59 -1.69 -10.89
N THR A 72 1.45 -2.33 -10.63
CA THR A 72 0.38 -2.40 -11.62
C THR A 72 -0.15 -1.00 -11.92
N ARG A 73 -0.62 -0.77 -13.14
CA ARG A 73 -1.20 0.54 -13.51
C ARG A 73 -2.31 0.99 -12.58
N ASN A 74 -3.12 0.06 -12.06
CA ASN A 74 -4.18 0.41 -11.13
C ASN A 74 -3.63 0.95 -9.81
N LEU A 75 -2.60 0.31 -9.26
CA LEU A 75 -1.92 0.81 -8.06
C LEU A 75 -1.29 2.18 -8.32
N VAL A 76 -0.62 2.35 -9.46
CA VAL A 76 0.00 3.63 -9.83
C VAL A 76 -1.04 4.74 -9.97
N ALA A 77 -2.19 4.46 -10.57
CA ALA A 77 -3.30 5.41 -10.66
C ALA A 77 -3.82 5.80 -9.27
N ALA A 78 -4.03 4.83 -8.38
CA ALA A 78 -4.44 5.08 -7.00
C ALA A 78 -3.42 5.96 -6.26
N LEU A 79 -2.12 5.63 -6.34
CA LEU A 79 -1.07 6.42 -5.70
C LEU A 79 -0.98 7.85 -6.25
N ARG A 80 -1.18 8.04 -7.56
CA ARG A 80 -1.24 9.39 -8.16
C ARG A 80 -2.41 10.20 -7.63
N GLN A 81 -3.58 9.59 -7.46
CA GLN A 81 -4.76 10.26 -6.92
C GLN A 81 -4.60 10.63 -5.45
N LEU A 82 -3.94 9.77 -4.66
CA LEU A 82 -3.74 9.98 -3.22
C LEU A 82 -2.63 10.98 -2.89
N ARG A 83 -1.89 11.43 -3.89
CA ARG A 83 -0.81 12.39 -3.73
C ARG A 83 -1.34 13.75 -3.28
N SER A 84 -0.86 14.20 -2.12
CA SER A 84 -1.19 15.50 -1.52
C SER A 84 0.05 16.38 -1.35
N GLN A 85 -0.14 17.63 -0.93
CA GLN A 85 0.96 18.51 -0.54
C GLN A 85 1.66 18.00 0.73
N GLU A 86 0.89 17.43 1.67
CA GLU A 86 1.42 16.80 2.87
C GLU A 86 1.77 15.32 2.62
N PRO A 87 2.90 14.81 3.16
CA PRO A 87 3.25 13.41 3.01
C PRO A 87 2.25 12.49 3.71
N ARG A 88 1.71 11.53 2.96
CA ARG A 88 0.81 10.49 3.51
C ARG A 88 1.56 9.22 3.82
N THR A 89 1.08 8.54 4.85
CA THR A 89 1.72 7.38 5.45
C THR A 89 0.78 6.19 5.18
N LEU A 90 1.10 5.39 4.17
CA LEU A 90 0.19 4.38 3.62
C LEU A 90 0.69 2.96 3.87
N TRP A 91 -0.22 2.02 4.08
CA TRP A 91 0.02 0.59 3.93
C TRP A 91 -0.56 0.12 2.59
N VAL A 92 0.29 -0.49 1.76
CA VAL A 92 -0.05 -0.98 0.42
C VAL A 92 0.47 -2.40 0.29
N ASP A 93 -0.41 -3.40 0.23
CA ASP A 93 -0.05 -4.82 0.21
C ASP A 93 1.05 -5.20 -0.82
N ALA A 94 0.98 -4.69 -2.05
CA ALA A 94 1.94 -4.99 -3.10
C ALA A 94 3.36 -4.45 -2.83
N ILE A 95 3.50 -3.46 -1.95
CA ILE A 95 4.78 -2.84 -1.59
C ILE A 95 5.21 -3.22 -0.17
N CYS A 96 4.27 -3.53 0.71
CA CYS A 96 4.51 -3.76 2.12
C CYS A 96 4.63 -5.25 2.48
N ILE A 97 4.24 -6.14 1.57
CA ILE A 97 4.35 -7.61 1.70
C ILE A 97 5.39 -8.10 0.70
N ASN A 98 6.29 -8.99 1.14
CA ASN A 98 7.31 -9.51 0.26
C ASN A 98 6.70 -10.42 -0.83
N GLN A 99 6.64 -9.93 -2.06
CA GLN A 99 6.06 -10.65 -3.20
C GLN A 99 7.02 -11.67 -3.85
N ALA A 100 8.25 -11.83 -3.34
CA ALA A 100 9.21 -12.74 -3.94
C ALA A 100 8.83 -14.22 -3.74
N ASN A 101 9.18 -15.06 -4.71
CA ASN A 101 8.86 -16.50 -4.67
C ASN A 101 9.81 -17.35 -3.83
N LYS A 102 10.79 -16.76 -3.14
CA LYS A 102 11.78 -17.48 -2.33
C LYS A 102 11.20 -17.92 -0.97
N PRO A 103 11.68 -19.01 -0.35
CA PRO A 103 11.10 -19.56 0.89
C PRO A 103 10.91 -18.53 2.01
N ALA A 104 11.97 -17.78 2.35
CA ALA A 104 11.91 -16.76 3.41
C ALA A 104 10.89 -15.64 3.13
N ALA A 105 10.68 -15.28 1.85
CA ALA A 105 9.68 -14.30 1.45
C ALA A 105 8.25 -14.85 1.61
N ARG A 106 8.04 -16.14 1.33
CA ARG A 106 6.74 -16.80 1.52
C ARG A 106 6.35 -16.88 3.00
N GLU A 107 7.32 -17.14 3.88
CA GLU A 107 7.12 -17.18 5.33
C GLU A 107 6.69 -15.80 5.86
N GLU A 108 7.38 -14.72 5.47
CA GLU A 108 7.02 -13.35 5.82
C GLU A 108 5.62 -12.97 5.30
N ARG A 109 5.35 -13.28 4.03
CA ARG A 109 4.03 -13.04 3.43
C ARG A 109 2.93 -13.76 4.18
N ALA A 110 3.13 -15.02 4.56
CA ALA A 110 2.14 -15.77 5.33
C ALA A 110 1.85 -15.11 6.68
N LEU A 111 2.87 -14.54 7.36
CA LEU A 111 2.69 -13.79 8.59
C LEU A 111 1.90 -12.48 8.37
N GLN A 112 2.24 -11.70 7.36
CA GLN A 112 1.51 -10.46 7.02
C GLN A 112 0.05 -10.74 6.69
N LEU A 113 -0.23 -11.78 5.90
CA LEU A 113 -1.59 -12.18 5.55
C LEU A 113 -2.40 -12.57 6.80
N ARG A 114 -1.78 -13.27 7.77
CA ARG A 114 -2.43 -13.57 9.06
C ARG A 114 -2.74 -12.32 9.88
N TRP A 115 -1.98 -11.23 9.69
CA TRP A 115 -2.18 -9.96 10.39
C TRP A 115 -3.02 -8.95 9.62
N MET A 116 -3.47 -9.27 8.40
CA MET A 116 -4.23 -8.35 7.55
C MET A 116 -5.41 -7.71 8.29
N ASN A 117 -6.20 -8.49 9.02
CA ASN A 117 -7.31 -7.96 9.83
C ASN A 117 -6.84 -6.93 10.88
N GLN A 118 -5.71 -7.19 11.54
CA GLN A 118 -5.16 -6.28 12.55
C GLN A 118 -4.57 -5.02 11.92
N ILE A 119 -3.94 -5.14 10.75
CA ILE A 119 -3.41 -4.01 9.99
C ILE A 119 -4.56 -3.09 9.60
N PHE A 120 -5.58 -3.60 8.90
CA PHE A 120 -6.72 -2.77 8.50
C PHE A 120 -7.47 -2.16 9.69
N SER A 121 -7.63 -2.91 10.79
CA SER A 121 -8.31 -2.41 12.00
C SER A 121 -7.49 -1.36 12.78
N ALA A 122 -6.17 -1.37 12.65
CA ALA A 122 -5.28 -0.41 13.33
C ALA A 122 -4.95 0.81 12.46
N ALA A 123 -5.37 0.83 11.19
CA ALA A 123 -5.22 1.99 10.32
C ALA A 123 -6.10 3.15 10.82
N THR A 124 -5.59 4.37 10.68
CA THR A 124 -6.34 5.61 10.97
C THR A 124 -7.56 5.75 10.07
N SER A 125 -7.43 5.28 8.83
CA SER A 125 -8.52 5.20 7.86
C SER A 125 -8.20 4.07 6.85
N VAL A 126 -9.25 3.59 6.18
CA VAL A 126 -9.11 2.69 5.03
C VAL A 126 -9.59 3.43 3.79
N ILE A 127 -8.73 3.51 2.78
CA ILE A 127 -9.00 4.17 1.52
C ILE A 127 -9.43 3.09 0.53
N ALA A 128 -10.70 3.12 0.11
CA ALA A 128 -11.21 2.25 -0.94
C ALA A 128 -11.00 2.89 -2.32
N TRP A 129 -10.13 2.31 -3.13
CA TRP A 129 -9.91 2.70 -4.52
C TRP A 129 -10.69 1.79 -5.47
N VAL A 130 -11.67 2.37 -6.16
CA VAL A 130 -12.57 1.66 -7.08
C VAL A 130 -12.24 1.88 -8.57
N GLY A 131 -11.18 2.64 -8.87
CA GLY A 131 -10.75 2.95 -10.23
C GLY A 131 -10.77 4.45 -10.52
N THR A 132 -10.27 4.82 -11.69
CA THR A 132 -10.36 6.19 -12.20
C THR A 132 -11.80 6.49 -12.62
N GLU A 133 -12.21 7.75 -12.48
CA GLU A 133 -13.53 8.20 -12.93
C GLU A 133 -13.78 7.78 -14.40
N ASP A 134 -14.86 7.04 -14.60
CA ASP A 134 -15.50 6.80 -15.89
C ASP A 134 -16.92 7.38 -15.90
N ALA A 135 -17.53 7.50 -17.07
CA ALA A 135 -18.87 8.06 -17.22
C ALA A 135 -19.97 7.30 -16.43
N SER A 136 -19.68 6.11 -15.91
CA SER A 136 -20.55 5.29 -15.06
C SER A 136 -20.24 5.35 -13.57
N SER A 137 -19.12 5.96 -13.16
CA SER A 137 -18.60 5.91 -11.79
C SER A 137 -19.51 6.59 -10.78
N ASN A 138 -20.25 7.63 -11.21
CA ASN A 138 -21.24 8.32 -10.37
C ASN A 138 -22.31 7.36 -9.82
N ARG A 139 -22.72 6.34 -10.60
CA ARG A 139 -23.76 5.39 -10.18
C ARG A 139 -23.36 4.54 -8.98
N VAL A 140 -22.07 4.19 -8.85
CA VAL A 140 -21.59 3.37 -7.72
C VAL A 140 -21.58 4.18 -6.43
N PHE A 141 -21.11 5.43 -6.50
CA PHE A 141 -21.10 6.31 -5.33
C PHE A 141 -22.52 6.75 -4.92
N ASP A 142 -23.41 6.97 -5.87
CA ASP A 142 -24.82 7.26 -5.61
C ASP A 142 -25.52 6.07 -4.92
N LEU A 143 -25.25 4.83 -5.38
CA LEU A 143 -25.78 3.63 -4.75
C LEU A 143 -25.27 3.46 -3.31
N MET A 144 -23.96 3.62 -3.08
CA MET A 144 -23.37 3.51 -1.75
C MET A 144 -23.89 4.59 -0.79
N ARG A 145 -24.14 5.80 -1.29
CA ARG A 145 -24.72 6.89 -0.50
C ARG A 145 -26.17 6.59 -0.11
N ASN A 146 -26.99 6.14 -1.06
CA ASN A 146 -28.39 5.81 -0.81
C ASN A 146 -28.54 4.66 0.19
N GLU A 147 -27.68 3.64 0.12
CA GLU A 147 -27.65 2.54 1.09
C GLU A 147 -27.20 3.01 2.48
N ALA A 148 -26.19 3.89 2.57
CA ALA A 148 -25.74 4.45 3.85
C ALA A 148 -26.80 5.33 4.52
N GLU A 149 -27.58 6.10 3.75
CA GLU A 149 -28.70 6.91 4.24
C GLU A 149 -29.93 6.07 4.61
N SER A 150 -30.10 4.88 4.00
CA SER A 150 -31.15 3.93 4.40
C SER A 150 -30.87 3.20 5.72
N PHE A 151 -29.65 3.32 6.24
CA PHE A 151 -29.19 2.65 7.46
C PHE A 151 -28.98 3.61 8.65
N THR A 152 -29.36 4.88 8.54
CA THR A 152 -29.49 5.77 9.70
C THR A 152 -30.76 5.43 10.48
N PRO A 153 -30.65 5.05 11.78
CA PRO A 153 -31.80 4.66 12.61
C PRO A 153 -32.73 5.82 12.96
#